data_AF-A0A2G4R8Z0-F1
#
_entry.id   AF-A0A2G4R8Z0-F1
#
_cell.length_a   1.000
_cell.length_b   1.000
_cell.length_c   1.000
_cell.angle_alpha   90.00
_cell.angle_beta   90.00
_cell.angle_gamma   90.00
#
_symmetry.space_group_name_H-M   'P 1'
#
loop_
_entity.id
_entity.type
_entity.pdbx_description
1 polymer ?
#
loop_
_entity_poly.entity_id
_entity_poly.type
_entity_poly.pdbx_seq_one_letter_code
_entity_poly.pdbx_strand_id
1 'polypeptide(L)'
;MRVLSFTPARKSLSKMIMCLWRQSRHVSAMEKSDQKSTSISGRLSFLGIADDEREILSRLRSELGPILDVALDKFYQRVHLTPELGHFFKNEEMMHSAQLRQKEHWETILSGVFGKKYIDNVIRIGTTHAKIGLDPQCYIAGYAILLDCIVQQLTARAAQKASRRNRSEDLERLGKDLGTLLKVALLDMDLSISIYLDKLRDERGKAEKDSNAALEVISQAIEKVAQGDMSVTLDKMVSEKAPRLTKSFNLLKDGIGGIVSEIREASGLVGDSATSISHDVDSVISQTDLQVELIAKITAATAALEASISSVSKQTLAAEDAGNPPIFSGALNENSGGCF
;
A
#
# COMPACT_ATOMS: atom_id res chain seq x y z
N MET A 1 10.91 63.81 -24.11
CA MET A 1 9.95 63.28 -23.11
C MET A 1 8.63 63.01 -23.80
N ARG A 2 8.31 61.75 -24.11
CA ARG A 2 6.95 61.31 -24.50
C ARG A 2 6.47 60.35 -23.42
N VAL A 3 5.37 60.71 -22.77
CA VAL A 3 4.72 59.93 -21.72
C VAL A 3 3.96 58.79 -22.37
N LEU A 4 4.32 57.55 -22.02
CA LEU A 4 3.57 56.34 -22.35
C LEU A 4 2.35 56.24 -21.42
N SER A 5 1.15 56.38 -21.98
CA SER A 5 -0.10 56.03 -21.28
C SER A 5 -0.32 54.51 -21.35
N PHE A 6 -0.20 53.85 -20.21
CA PHE A 6 -0.48 52.43 -20.02
C PHE A 6 -1.94 52.26 -19.57
N THR A 7 -2.78 51.63 -20.40
CA THR A 7 -4.04 51.03 -19.93
C THR A 7 -4.31 49.70 -20.65
N PRO A 8 -3.96 48.56 -20.03
CA PRO A 8 -4.50 47.25 -20.37
C PRO A 8 -5.35 46.69 -19.20
N ALA A 9 -5.92 45.50 -19.40
CA ALA A 9 -6.44 44.55 -18.38
C ALA A 9 -7.96 44.47 -18.10
N ARG A 10 -8.78 45.52 -18.12
CA ARG A 10 -10.19 45.40 -17.64
C ARG A 10 -11.13 44.56 -18.54
N LYS A 11 -10.95 44.58 -19.86
CA LYS A 11 -11.81 43.84 -20.81
C LYS A 11 -11.46 42.34 -20.92
N SER A 12 -10.23 41.95 -20.56
CA SER A 12 -9.77 40.55 -20.63
C SER A 12 -10.32 39.72 -19.46
N LEU A 13 -10.27 40.27 -18.25
CA LEU A 13 -10.81 39.65 -17.03
C LEU A 13 -12.33 39.39 -17.12
N SER A 14 -13.10 40.34 -17.67
CA SER A 14 -14.56 40.17 -17.80
C SER A 14 -14.94 39.04 -18.77
N LYS A 15 -14.22 38.91 -19.90
CA LYS A 15 -14.41 37.78 -20.84
C LYS A 15 -14.00 36.45 -20.23
N MET A 16 -12.90 36.40 -19.47
CA MET A 16 -12.44 35.19 -18.79
C MET A 16 -13.42 34.76 -17.70
N ILE A 17 -13.94 35.70 -16.90
CA ILE A 17 -14.96 35.43 -15.88
C ILE A 17 -16.26 34.94 -16.52
N MET A 18 -16.74 35.56 -17.61
CA MET A 18 -17.92 35.06 -18.33
C MET A 18 -17.72 33.66 -18.92
N CYS A 19 -16.52 33.36 -19.44
CA CYS A 19 -16.19 32.04 -19.97
C CYS A 19 -16.20 30.98 -18.86
N LEU A 20 -15.57 31.26 -17.71
CA LEU A 20 -15.59 30.41 -16.52
C LEU A 20 -17.01 30.22 -15.96
N TRP A 21 -17.83 31.28 -15.97
CA TRP A 21 -19.23 31.22 -15.52
C TRP A 21 -20.12 30.41 -16.49
N ARG A 22 -19.84 30.47 -17.79
CA ARG A 22 -20.52 29.66 -18.82
C ARG A 22 -20.09 28.20 -18.78
N GLN A 23 -18.80 27.94 -18.55
CA GLN A 23 -18.25 26.59 -18.36
C GLN A 23 -18.84 25.93 -17.10
N SER A 24 -18.86 26.64 -15.95
CA SER A 24 -19.48 26.15 -14.72
C SER A 24 -20.98 25.89 -14.86
N ARG A 25 -21.72 26.76 -15.57
CA ARG A 25 -23.15 26.51 -15.84
C ARG A 25 -23.38 25.31 -16.76
N HIS A 26 -22.53 25.09 -17.75
CA HIS A 26 -22.59 23.88 -18.60
C HIS A 26 -22.30 22.61 -17.81
N VAL A 27 -21.27 22.61 -16.96
CA VAL A 27 -20.93 21.47 -16.09
C VAL A 27 -22.06 21.18 -15.10
N SER A 28 -22.61 22.21 -14.44
CA SER A 28 -23.72 22.04 -13.49
C SER A 28 -25.04 21.64 -14.17
N ALA A 29 -25.27 22.02 -15.43
CA ALA A 29 -26.40 21.55 -16.22
C ALA A 29 -26.24 20.09 -16.66
N MET A 30 -25.02 19.66 -17.02
CA MET A 30 -24.69 18.26 -17.30
C MET A 30 -24.82 17.39 -16.04
N GLU A 31 -24.30 17.83 -14.89
CA GLU A 31 -24.47 17.12 -13.61
C GLU A 31 -25.95 16.98 -13.24
N LYS A 32 -26.76 18.03 -13.43
CA LYS A 32 -28.21 17.96 -13.20
C LYS A 32 -28.94 17.06 -14.20
N SER A 33 -28.50 16.98 -15.46
CA SER A 33 -29.09 16.06 -16.43
C SER A 33 -28.67 14.61 -16.16
N ASP A 34 -27.42 14.37 -15.76
CA ASP A 34 -26.89 13.07 -15.36
C ASP A 34 -27.57 12.57 -14.09
N GLN A 35 -27.84 13.47 -13.14
CA GLN A 35 -28.57 13.13 -11.91
C GLN A 35 -30.07 12.88 -12.15
N LYS A 36 -30.65 13.54 -13.16
CA LYS A 36 -32.04 13.30 -13.59
C LYS A 36 -32.16 11.97 -14.35
N SER A 37 -31.24 11.63 -15.26
CA SER A 37 -31.22 10.37 -16.00
C SER A 37 -30.88 9.16 -15.13
N THR A 38 -30.11 9.34 -14.05
CA THR A 38 -29.82 8.29 -13.06
C THR A 38 -30.91 8.14 -11.98
N SER A 39 -31.80 9.12 -11.80
CA SER A 39 -32.96 8.95 -10.91
C SER A 39 -33.93 7.89 -11.45
N ILE A 40 -34.61 7.15 -10.58
CA ILE A 40 -35.63 6.16 -10.99
C ILE A 40 -36.72 6.77 -11.88
N SER A 41 -37.18 7.99 -11.56
CA SER A 41 -38.18 8.70 -12.36
C SER A 41 -37.66 9.05 -13.75
N GLY A 42 -36.39 9.45 -13.88
CA GLY A 42 -35.77 9.72 -15.17
C GLY A 42 -35.59 8.46 -16.01
N ARG A 43 -35.16 7.35 -15.40
CA ARG A 43 -35.04 6.04 -16.06
C ARG A 43 -36.39 5.54 -16.58
N LEU A 44 -37.44 5.63 -15.75
CA LEU A 44 -38.82 5.29 -16.15
C LEU A 44 -39.30 6.15 -17.32
N SER A 45 -39.08 7.47 -17.25
CA SER A 45 -39.44 8.38 -18.35
C SER A 45 -38.67 8.08 -19.63
N PHE A 46 -37.38 7.77 -19.53
CA PHE A 46 -36.53 7.45 -20.68
C PHE A 46 -36.95 6.15 -21.37
N LEU A 47 -37.31 5.14 -20.59
CA LEU A 47 -37.85 3.87 -21.12
C LEU A 47 -39.29 4.00 -21.64
N GLY A 48 -39.94 5.15 -21.41
CA GLY A 48 -41.36 5.34 -21.69
C GLY A 48 -42.21 4.35 -20.91
N ILE A 49 -41.98 4.25 -19.59
CA ILE A 49 -42.83 3.51 -18.65
C ILE A 49 -43.76 4.53 -17.99
N ALA A 50 -44.87 4.82 -18.68
CA ALA A 50 -45.90 5.74 -18.24
C ALA A 50 -47.13 4.98 -17.74
N ASP A 51 -48.30 5.61 -17.74
CA ASP A 51 -49.53 5.00 -17.22
C ASP A 51 -49.97 3.79 -18.05
N ASP A 52 -49.88 3.86 -19.39
CA ASP A 52 -50.22 2.76 -20.29
C ASP A 52 -49.38 1.49 -19.99
N GLU A 53 -48.06 1.62 -19.85
CA GLU A 53 -47.19 0.49 -19.48
C GLU A 53 -47.49 -0.04 -18.08
N ARG A 54 -47.85 0.82 -17.14
CA ARG A 54 -48.23 0.40 -15.77
C ARG A 54 -49.52 -0.41 -15.78
N GLU A 55 -50.49 -0.03 -16.61
CA GLU A 55 -51.71 -0.81 -16.82
C GLU A 55 -51.42 -2.17 -17.46
N ILE A 56 -50.52 -2.21 -18.45
CA ILE A 56 -50.04 -3.47 -19.06
C ILE A 56 -49.45 -4.38 -17.98
N LEU A 57 -48.55 -3.87 -17.14
CA LEU A 57 -47.92 -4.65 -16.06
C LEU A 57 -48.96 -5.19 -15.06
N SER A 58 -49.87 -4.32 -14.63
CA SER A 58 -50.93 -4.67 -13.67
C SER A 58 -51.84 -5.78 -14.21
N ARG A 59 -52.19 -5.73 -15.50
CA ARG A 59 -52.92 -6.79 -16.20
C ARG A 59 -52.11 -8.08 -16.29
N LEU A 60 -50.83 -7.98 -16.65
CA LEU A 60 -49.95 -9.14 -16.79
C LEU A 60 -49.69 -9.85 -15.46
N ARG A 61 -49.83 -9.15 -14.32
CA ARG A 61 -49.60 -9.70 -12.98
C ARG A 61 -50.35 -11.01 -12.74
N SER A 62 -51.65 -11.07 -13.06
CA SER A 62 -52.44 -12.30 -12.87
C SER A 62 -52.06 -13.40 -13.86
N GLU A 63 -51.65 -13.04 -15.07
CA GLU A 63 -51.28 -14.01 -16.11
C GLU A 63 -49.91 -14.64 -15.84
N LEU A 64 -48.99 -13.85 -15.28
CA LEU A 64 -47.59 -14.22 -15.07
C LEU A 64 -47.33 -14.95 -13.76
N GLY A 65 -48.19 -14.88 -12.75
CA GLY A 65 -47.98 -15.58 -11.47
C GLY A 65 -47.61 -17.07 -11.64
N PRO A 66 -48.45 -17.90 -12.30
CA PRO A 66 -48.11 -19.30 -12.56
C PRO A 66 -46.92 -19.51 -13.50
N ILE A 67 -46.66 -18.55 -14.40
CA ILE A 67 -45.51 -18.62 -15.32
C ILE A 67 -44.21 -18.38 -14.56
N LEU A 68 -44.20 -17.43 -13.62
CA LEU A 68 -43.07 -17.12 -12.76
C LEU A 68 -42.72 -18.28 -11.86
N ASP A 69 -43.70 -19.02 -11.33
CA ASP A 69 -43.45 -20.23 -10.55
C ASP A 69 -42.61 -21.24 -11.35
N VAL A 70 -43.06 -21.57 -12.56
CA VAL A 70 -42.34 -22.50 -13.45
C VAL A 70 -40.97 -21.95 -13.87
N ALA A 71 -40.88 -20.65 -14.16
CA ALA A 71 -39.63 -20.03 -14.59
C ALA A 71 -38.58 -19.99 -13.46
N LEU A 72 -39.01 -19.68 -12.24
CA LEU A 72 -38.17 -19.67 -11.05
C LEU A 72 -37.74 -21.09 -10.67
N ASP A 73 -38.63 -22.08 -10.75
CA ASP A 73 -38.27 -23.49 -10.52
C ASP A 73 -37.14 -23.93 -11.48
N LYS A 74 -37.30 -23.64 -12.78
CA LYS A 74 -36.26 -23.94 -13.78
C LYS A 74 -34.95 -23.21 -13.49
N PHE A 75 -35.02 -21.93 -13.12
CA PHE A 75 -33.84 -21.15 -12.77
C PHE A 75 -33.10 -21.76 -11.57
N TYR A 76 -33.81 -22.07 -10.48
CA TYR A 76 -33.19 -22.61 -9.27
C TYR A 76 -32.72 -24.06 -9.43
N GLN A 77 -33.38 -24.87 -10.26
CA GLN A 77 -32.83 -26.17 -10.68
C GLN A 77 -31.47 -26.00 -11.39
N ARG A 78 -31.34 -24.99 -12.27
CA ARG A 78 -30.08 -24.73 -12.96
C ARG A 78 -29.01 -24.17 -12.02
N VAL A 79 -29.38 -23.32 -11.07
CA VAL A 79 -28.49 -22.84 -10.00
C VAL A 79 -27.96 -24.02 -9.18
N HIS A 80 -28.84 -24.94 -8.78
CA HIS A 80 -28.47 -26.13 -8.02
C HIS A 80 -27.48 -27.04 -8.77
N LEU A 81 -27.67 -27.20 -10.08
CA LEU A 81 -26.80 -28.00 -10.95
C LEU A 81 -25.48 -27.31 -11.34
N THR A 82 -25.30 -26.03 -10.99
CA THR A 82 -24.12 -25.23 -11.33
C THR A 82 -23.27 -25.04 -10.06
N PRO A 83 -22.14 -25.75 -9.89
CA PRO A 83 -21.34 -25.69 -8.66
C PRO A 83 -20.95 -24.27 -8.21
N GLU A 84 -20.62 -23.40 -9.17
CA GLU A 84 -20.23 -22.00 -8.97
C GLU A 84 -21.38 -21.13 -8.42
N LEU A 85 -22.63 -21.58 -8.54
CA LEU A 85 -23.80 -20.87 -8.04
C LEU A 85 -24.41 -21.58 -6.82
N GLY A 86 -24.37 -22.91 -6.79
CA GLY A 86 -24.87 -23.73 -5.70
C GLY A 86 -24.16 -23.43 -4.37
N HIS A 87 -22.86 -23.10 -4.39
CA HIS A 87 -22.09 -22.85 -3.16
C HIS A 87 -22.55 -21.62 -2.35
N PHE A 88 -23.36 -20.72 -2.95
CA PHE A 88 -23.94 -19.59 -2.21
C PHE A 88 -25.07 -20.01 -1.26
N PHE A 89 -25.58 -21.23 -1.40
CA PHE A 89 -26.69 -21.75 -0.61
C PHE A 89 -26.20 -22.83 0.34
N LYS A 90 -26.49 -22.67 1.63
CA LYS A 90 -26.10 -23.64 2.67
C LYS A 90 -26.93 -24.92 2.61
N ASN A 91 -28.19 -24.79 2.19
CA ASN A 91 -29.16 -25.88 2.12
C ASN A 91 -30.30 -25.50 1.16
N GLU A 92 -31.16 -26.48 0.84
CA GLU A 92 -32.30 -26.30 -0.05
C GLU A 92 -33.34 -25.31 0.51
N GLU A 93 -33.52 -25.25 1.84
CA GLU A 93 -34.44 -24.31 2.49
C GLU A 93 -34.05 -22.85 2.21
N MET A 94 -32.76 -22.53 2.26
CA MET A 94 -32.23 -21.21 1.93
C MET A 94 -32.48 -20.87 0.46
N MET A 95 -32.32 -21.85 -0.44
CA MET A 95 -32.57 -21.69 -1.87
C MET A 95 -34.06 -21.44 -2.15
N HIS A 96 -34.95 -22.23 -1.56
CA HIS A 96 -36.40 -22.05 -1.66
C HIS A 96 -36.84 -20.69 -1.07
N SER A 97 -36.25 -20.29 0.05
CA SER A 97 -36.50 -18.96 0.63
C SER A 97 -36.04 -17.82 -0.28
N ALA A 98 -34.92 -17.99 -1.01
CA ALA A 98 -34.47 -17.02 -2.00
C ALA A 98 -35.44 -16.96 -3.20
N GLN A 99 -35.93 -18.12 -3.65
CA GLN A 99 -36.91 -18.24 -4.73
C GLN A 99 -38.21 -17.48 -4.42
N LEU A 100 -38.77 -17.66 -3.22
CA LEU A 100 -39.97 -16.95 -2.79
C LEU A 100 -39.75 -15.42 -2.79
N ARG A 101 -38.59 -14.96 -2.30
CA ARG A 101 -38.27 -13.51 -2.33
C ARG A 101 -38.12 -12.98 -3.75
N GLN A 102 -37.58 -13.75 -4.69
CA GLN A 102 -37.56 -13.36 -6.10
C GLN A 102 -38.96 -13.26 -6.68
N LYS A 103 -39.86 -14.22 -6.37
CA LYS A 103 -41.25 -14.15 -6.78
C LYS A 103 -41.94 -12.89 -6.26
N GLU A 104 -41.81 -12.58 -4.98
CA GLU A 104 -42.37 -11.37 -4.37
C GLU A 104 -41.81 -10.07 -5.01
N HIS A 105 -40.54 -10.07 -5.40
CA HIS A 105 -39.93 -8.95 -6.11
C HIS A 105 -40.53 -8.79 -7.51
N TRP A 106 -40.67 -9.88 -8.27
CA TRP A 106 -41.35 -9.87 -9.57
C TRP A 106 -42.80 -9.41 -9.46
N GLU A 107 -43.54 -9.83 -8.43
CA GLU A 107 -44.89 -9.31 -8.18
C GLU A 107 -44.89 -7.81 -7.89
N THR A 108 -43.83 -7.29 -7.25
CA THR A 108 -43.67 -5.85 -7.03
C THR A 108 -43.42 -5.12 -8.35
N ILE A 109 -42.59 -5.65 -9.24
CA ILE A 109 -42.37 -5.10 -10.60
C ILE A 109 -43.68 -5.09 -11.39
N LEU A 110 -44.40 -6.22 -11.39
CA LEU A 110 -45.65 -6.39 -12.12
C LEU A 110 -46.82 -5.59 -11.54
N SER A 111 -46.68 -5.03 -10.33
CA SER A 111 -47.66 -4.06 -9.83
C SER A 111 -47.66 -2.74 -10.60
N GLY A 112 -46.59 -2.45 -11.36
CA GLY A 112 -46.37 -1.17 -12.01
C GLY A 112 -46.05 -0.02 -11.03
N VAL A 113 -45.95 -0.28 -9.72
CA VAL A 113 -45.68 0.73 -8.69
C VAL A 113 -44.20 0.75 -8.31
N PHE A 114 -43.44 1.63 -8.96
CA PHE A 114 -42.00 1.82 -8.73
C PHE A 114 -41.70 2.80 -7.57
N GLY A 115 -42.34 2.58 -6.43
CA GLY A 115 -42.22 3.41 -5.23
C GLY A 115 -41.14 2.93 -4.26
N LYS A 116 -41.20 3.40 -3.00
CA LYS A 116 -40.21 3.06 -1.96
C LYS A 116 -39.97 1.56 -1.80
N LYS A 117 -41.04 0.75 -1.78
CA LYS A 117 -40.93 -0.72 -1.64
C LYS A 117 -40.07 -1.35 -2.75
N TYR A 118 -40.26 -0.91 -4.00
CA TYR A 118 -39.47 -1.37 -5.14
C TYR A 118 -38.00 -0.99 -4.99
N ILE A 119 -37.74 0.29 -4.64
CA ILE A 119 -36.38 0.80 -4.45
C ILE A 119 -35.66 0.04 -3.32
N ASP A 120 -36.32 -0.16 -2.18
CA ASP A 120 -35.77 -0.92 -1.05
C ASP A 120 -35.41 -2.36 -1.46
N ASN A 121 -36.25 -3.01 -2.28
CA ASN A 121 -35.97 -4.35 -2.79
C ASN A 121 -34.72 -4.36 -3.68
N VAL A 122 -34.61 -3.44 -4.63
CA VAL A 122 -33.46 -3.37 -5.55
C VAL A 122 -32.16 -3.08 -4.78
N ILE A 123 -32.20 -2.18 -3.77
CA ILE A 123 -31.06 -1.94 -2.87
C ILE A 123 -30.64 -3.21 -2.16
N ARG A 124 -31.61 -3.93 -1.58
CA ARG A 124 -31.35 -5.19 -0.88
C ARG A 124 -30.77 -6.25 -1.81
N ILE A 125 -31.31 -6.38 -3.02
CA ILE A 125 -30.85 -7.33 -4.04
C ILE A 125 -29.41 -7.01 -4.46
N GLY A 126 -29.13 -5.77 -4.90
CA GLY A 126 -27.78 -5.37 -5.32
C GLY A 126 -26.75 -5.50 -4.19
N THR A 127 -27.09 -5.07 -2.98
CA THR A 127 -26.20 -5.20 -1.81
C THR A 127 -25.93 -6.65 -1.45
N THR A 128 -26.95 -7.51 -1.52
CA THR A 128 -26.79 -8.95 -1.21
C THR A 128 -25.87 -9.61 -2.21
N HIS A 129 -26.07 -9.37 -3.51
CA HIS A 129 -25.23 -9.92 -4.57
C HIS A 129 -23.78 -9.43 -4.46
N ALA A 130 -23.55 -8.16 -4.11
CA ALA A 130 -22.20 -7.63 -3.86
C ALA A 130 -21.56 -8.32 -2.66
N LYS A 131 -22.30 -8.46 -1.56
CA LYS A 131 -21.81 -9.08 -0.33
C LYS A 131 -21.41 -10.54 -0.51
N ILE A 132 -22.19 -11.31 -1.28
CA ILE A 132 -21.84 -12.71 -1.55
C ILE A 132 -20.79 -12.82 -2.67
N GLY A 133 -20.49 -11.74 -3.40
CA GLY A 133 -19.53 -11.76 -4.51
C GLY A 133 -20.06 -12.48 -5.75
N LEU A 134 -21.38 -12.45 -5.99
CA LEU A 134 -21.94 -13.02 -7.21
C LEU A 134 -21.44 -12.24 -8.43
N ASP A 135 -20.98 -12.96 -9.46
CA ASP A 135 -20.62 -12.35 -10.74
C ASP A 135 -21.85 -11.70 -11.41
N PRO A 136 -21.81 -10.41 -11.78
CA PRO A 136 -22.89 -9.75 -12.50
C PRO A 136 -23.31 -10.47 -13.79
N GLN A 137 -22.42 -11.18 -14.47
CA GLN A 137 -22.73 -11.98 -15.65
C GLN A 137 -23.68 -13.13 -15.31
N CYS A 138 -23.47 -13.80 -14.17
CA CYS A 138 -24.38 -14.85 -13.69
C CYS A 138 -25.75 -14.27 -13.34
N TYR A 139 -25.79 -13.06 -12.76
CA TYR A 139 -27.04 -12.36 -12.47
C TYR A 139 -27.82 -12.03 -13.77
N ILE A 140 -27.14 -11.51 -14.79
CA ILE A 140 -27.74 -11.23 -16.11
C ILE A 140 -28.22 -12.53 -16.78
N ALA A 141 -27.44 -13.60 -16.70
CA ALA A 141 -27.83 -14.91 -17.22
C ALA A 141 -29.10 -15.45 -16.54
N GLY A 142 -29.28 -15.19 -15.25
CA GLY A 142 -30.51 -15.51 -14.53
C GLY A 142 -31.75 -14.84 -15.13
N TYR A 143 -31.67 -13.53 -15.44
CA TYR A 143 -32.76 -12.84 -16.13
C TYR A 143 -33.02 -13.38 -17.52
N ALA A 144 -31.98 -13.78 -18.26
CA ALA A 144 -32.16 -14.39 -19.58
C ALA A 144 -32.99 -15.68 -19.51
N ILE A 145 -32.75 -16.54 -18.51
CA ILE A 145 -33.52 -17.77 -18.28
C ILE A 145 -34.98 -17.47 -17.93
N LEU A 146 -35.19 -16.51 -17.03
CA LEU A 146 -36.53 -16.08 -16.61
C LEU A 146 -37.34 -15.51 -17.79
N LEU A 147 -36.73 -14.59 -18.53
CA LEU A 147 -37.36 -13.92 -19.68
C LEU A 147 -37.64 -14.90 -20.82
N ASP A 148 -36.73 -15.83 -21.12
CA ASP A 148 -36.96 -16.87 -22.13
C ASP A 148 -38.21 -17.70 -21.81
N CYS A 149 -38.34 -18.18 -20.56
CA CYS A 149 -39.50 -18.93 -20.13
C CYS A 149 -40.80 -18.10 -20.21
N ILE A 150 -40.75 -16.83 -19.81
CA ILE A 150 -41.90 -15.92 -19.89
C ILE A 150 -42.32 -15.70 -21.36
N VAL A 151 -41.37 -15.41 -22.25
CA VAL A 151 -41.61 -15.18 -23.68
C VAL A 151 -42.24 -16.40 -24.33
N GLN A 152 -41.70 -17.60 -24.09
CA GLN A 152 -42.25 -18.84 -24.63
C GLN A 152 -43.69 -19.07 -24.18
N GLN A 153 -43.96 -18.89 -22.89
CA GLN A 153 -45.29 -19.15 -22.31
C GLN A 153 -46.34 -18.13 -22.75
N LEU A 154 -45.98 -16.84 -22.82
CA LEU A 154 -46.88 -15.80 -23.32
C LEU A 154 -47.18 -16.00 -24.81
N THR A 155 -46.17 -16.33 -25.61
CA THR A 155 -46.34 -16.57 -27.05
C THR A 155 -47.23 -17.80 -27.31
N ALA A 156 -47.02 -18.89 -26.56
CA ALA A 156 -47.85 -20.09 -26.66
C ALA A 156 -49.32 -19.81 -26.29
N ARG A 157 -49.56 -19.06 -25.22
CA ARG A 157 -50.92 -18.66 -24.81
C ARG A 157 -51.59 -17.75 -25.83
N ALA A 158 -50.85 -16.78 -26.39
CA ALA A 158 -51.37 -15.92 -27.44
C ALA A 158 -51.75 -16.73 -28.69
N ALA A 159 -50.92 -17.69 -29.09
CA ALA A 159 -51.21 -18.57 -30.22
C ALA A 159 -52.47 -19.43 -30.01
N GLN A 160 -52.71 -19.90 -28.78
CA GLN A 160 -53.91 -20.68 -28.43
C GLN A 160 -55.19 -19.84 -28.39
N LYS A 161 -55.09 -18.57 -27.95
CA LYS A 161 -56.24 -17.65 -27.84
C LYS A 161 -56.55 -16.93 -29.15
N ALA A 162 -55.61 -16.87 -30.09
CA ALA A 162 -55.75 -16.12 -31.33
C ALA A 162 -56.94 -16.63 -32.16
N SER A 163 -58.01 -15.84 -32.19
CA SER A 163 -59.11 -16.05 -33.13
C SER A 163 -58.66 -15.62 -34.53
N ARG A 164 -59.04 -16.36 -35.58
CA ARG A 164 -58.75 -15.99 -36.98
C ARG A 164 -59.21 -14.57 -37.33
N ARG A 165 -60.21 -14.04 -36.62
CA ARG A 165 -60.79 -12.72 -36.84
C ARG A 165 -60.00 -11.55 -36.22
N ASN A 166 -59.36 -11.74 -35.06
CA ASN A 166 -58.68 -10.68 -34.31
C ASN A 166 -57.15 -10.87 -34.22
N ARG A 167 -56.59 -11.79 -35.02
CA ARG A 167 -55.18 -12.19 -34.97
C ARG A 167 -54.20 -11.00 -35.02
N SER A 168 -54.49 -9.96 -35.79
CA SER A 168 -53.61 -8.78 -35.89
C SER A 168 -53.54 -8.02 -34.57
N GLU A 169 -54.68 -7.79 -33.93
CA GLU A 169 -54.77 -7.08 -32.64
C GLU A 169 -54.14 -7.90 -31.51
N ASP A 170 -54.36 -9.22 -31.50
CA ASP A 170 -53.77 -10.14 -30.52
C ASP A 170 -52.23 -10.16 -30.62
N LEU A 171 -51.68 -10.14 -31.84
CA LEU A 171 -50.23 -10.09 -32.06
C LEU A 171 -49.63 -8.73 -31.70
N GLU A 172 -50.33 -7.63 -32.00
CA GLU A 172 -49.88 -6.29 -31.59
C GLU A 172 -49.87 -6.17 -30.06
N ARG A 173 -50.90 -6.68 -29.39
CA ARG A 173 -50.98 -6.74 -27.93
C ARG A 173 -49.84 -7.57 -27.33
N LEU A 174 -49.57 -8.76 -27.88
CA LEU A 174 -48.44 -9.59 -27.44
C LEU A 174 -47.11 -8.82 -27.58
N GLY A 175 -46.92 -8.11 -28.69
CA GLY A 175 -45.73 -7.27 -28.90
C GLY A 175 -45.57 -6.20 -27.83
N LYS A 176 -46.66 -5.50 -27.46
CA LYS A 176 -46.66 -4.49 -26.39
C LYS A 176 -46.39 -5.12 -25.01
N ASP A 177 -46.99 -6.27 -24.73
CA ASP A 177 -46.80 -7.00 -23.47
C ASP A 177 -45.32 -7.41 -23.29
N LEU A 178 -44.73 -8.05 -24.32
CA LEU A 178 -43.33 -8.46 -24.31
C LEU A 178 -42.38 -7.26 -24.25
N GLY A 179 -42.64 -6.21 -25.03
CA GLY A 179 -41.83 -5.00 -25.02
C GLY A 179 -41.83 -4.32 -23.65
N THR A 180 -42.98 -4.24 -22.99
CA THR A 180 -43.11 -3.67 -21.64
C THR A 180 -42.37 -4.50 -20.60
N LEU A 181 -42.50 -5.84 -20.65
CA LEU A 181 -41.78 -6.74 -19.75
C LEU A 181 -40.25 -6.64 -19.89
N LEU A 182 -39.75 -6.57 -21.12
CA LEU A 182 -38.32 -6.41 -21.38
C LEU A 182 -37.80 -5.08 -20.81
N LYS A 183 -38.52 -3.98 -21.02
CA LYS A 183 -38.14 -2.66 -20.47
C LYS A 183 -38.01 -2.69 -18.95
N VAL A 184 -38.99 -3.25 -18.24
CA VAL A 184 -38.94 -3.29 -16.77
C VAL A 184 -37.90 -4.27 -16.23
N ALA A 185 -37.66 -5.39 -16.92
CA ALA A 185 -36.60 -6.32 -16.53
C ALA A 185 -35.21 -5.69 -16.70
N LEU A 186 -34.98 -4.97 -17.79
CA LEU A 186 -33.73 -4.22 -18.04
C LEU A 186 -33.55 -3.08 -17.05
N LEU A 187 -34.62 -2.35 -16.70
CA LEU A 187 -34.57 -1.34 -15.64
C LEU A 187 -34.16 -1.95 -14.30
N ASP A 188 -34.75 -3.09 -13.94
CA ASP A 188 -34.50 -3.76 -12.66
C ASP A 188 -33.07 -4.29 -12.56
N MET A 189 -32.55 -4.85 -13.67
CA MET A 189 -31.16 -5.23 -13.79
C MET A 189 -30.22 -4.03 -13.66
N ASP A 190 -30.46 -2.95 -14.41
CA ASP A 190 -29.64 -1.73 -14.37
C ASP A 190 -29.51 -1.17 -12.95
N LEU A 191 -30.65 -1.05 -12.24
CA LEU A 191 -30.67 -0.55 -10.87
C LEU A 191 -29.93 -1.48 -9.90
N SER A 192 -30.16 -2.79 -9.99
CA SER A 192 -29.52 -3.77 -9.10
C SER A 192 -28.01 -3.85 -9.32
N ILE A 193 -27.56 -3.82 -10.58
CA ILE A 193 -26.14 -3.83 -10.94
C ILE A 193 -25.47 -2.50 -10.56
N SER A 194 -26.15 -1.36 -10.75
CA SER A 194 -25.62 -0.06 -10.31
C SER A 194 -25.30 -0.08 -8.82
N ILE A 195 -26.22 -0.58 -7.99
CA ILE A 195 -26.06 -0.68 -6.53
C ILE A 195 -24.94 -1.66 -6.17
N TYR A 196 -24.87 -2.80 -6.88
CA TYR A 196 -23.78 -3.75 -6.73
C TYR A 196 -22.41 -3.09 -6.97
N LEU A 197 -22.27 -2.35 -8.07
CA LEU A 197 -21.01 -1.70 -8.45
C LEU A 197 -20.65 -0.56 -7.50
N ASP A 198 -21.63 0.23 -7.06
CA ASP A 198 -21.42 1.28 -6.06
C ASP A 198 -20.97 0.68 -4.73
N LYS A 199 -21.54 -0.47 -4.33
CA LYS A 199 -21.13 -1.17 -3.12
C LYS A 199 -19.67 -1.63 -3.18
N LEU A 200 -19.24 -2.18 -4.31
CA LEU A 200 -17.84 -2.57 -4.51
C LEU A 200 -16.91 -1.34 -4.54
N ARG A 201 -17.35 -0.23 -5.14
CA ARG A 201 -16.59 1.03 -5.15
C ARG A 201 -16.41 1.58 -3.73
N ASP A 202 -17.45 1.54 -2.91
CA ASP A 202 -17.42 1.94 -1.50
C ASP A 202 -16.46 1.07 -0.68
N GLU A 203 -16.51 -0.25 -0.87
CA GLU A 203 -15.62 -1.19 -0.17
C GLU A 203 -14.16 -1.00 -0.57
N ARG A 204 -13.89 -0.83 -1.87
CA ARG A 204 -12.56 -0.52 -2.37
C ARG A 204 -12.06 0.83 -1.84
N GLY A 205 -12.89 1.87 -1.88
CA GLY A 205 -12.53 3.18 -1.36
C GLY A 205 -12.25 3.18 0.14
N LYS A 206 -12.94 2.35 0.92
CA LYS A 206 -12.63 2.13 2.34
C LYS A 206 -11.30 1.41 2.53
N ALA A 207 -11.06 0.34 1.76
CA ALA A 207 -9.80 -0.39 1.82
C ALA A 207 -8.59 0.48 1.43
N GLU A 208 -8.73 1.33 0.41
CA GLU A 208 -7.70 2.29 -0.01
C GLU A 208 -7.43 3.34 1.07
N LYS A 209 -8.48 3.91 1.69
CA LYS A 209 -8.33 4.84 2.82
C LYS A 209 -7.64 4.19 4.01
N ASP A 210 -8.03 2.97 4.35
CA ASP A 210 -7.43 2.21 5.45
C ASP A 210 -5.94 1.89 5.17
N SER A 211 -5.60 1.54 3.93
CA SER A 211 -4.21 1.32 3.50
C SER A 211 -3.38 2.60 3.59
N ASN A 212 -3.91 3.72 3.10
CA ASN A 212 -3.21 5.01 3.16
C ASN A 212 -2.99 5.48 4.60
N ALA A 213 -3.99 5.28 5.48
CA ALA A 213 -3.85 5.58 6.91
C ALA A 213 -2.77 4.70 7.57
N ALA A 214 -2.70 3.41 7.23
CA ALA A 214 -1.66 2.52 7.72
C ALA A 214 -0.26 2.94 7.23
N LEU A 215 -0.12 3.32 5.95
CA LEU A 215 1.14 3.80 5.38
C LEU A 215 1.62 5.07 6.08
N GLU A 216 0.72 6.01 6.38
CA GLU A 216 1.04 7.24 7.08
C GLU A 216 1.62 6.97 8.48
N VAL A 217 0.99 6.08 9.26
CA VAL A 217 1.49 5.70 10.59
C VAL A 217 2.87 5.05 10.51
N ILE A 218 3.09 4.19 9.51
CA ILE A 218 4.39 3.53 9.31
C ILE A 218 5.46 4.55 8.88
N SER A 219 5.11 5.51 8.01
CA SER A 219 6.03 6.60 7.61
C SER A 219 6.49 7.40 8.83
N GLN A 220 5.56 7.82 9.68
CA GLN A 220 5.86 8.54 10.92
C GLN A 220 6.73 7.70 11.88
N ALA A 221 6.49 6.39 11.95
CA ALA A 221 7.30 5.49 12.76
C ALA A 221 8.74 5.37 12.22
N ILE A 222 8.91 5.28 10.89
CA ILE A 222 10.23 5.25 10.24
C ILE A 222 10.98 6.56 10.48
N GLU A 223 10.31 7.71 10.41
CA GLU A 223 10.93 9.00 10.71
C GLU A 223 11.47 9.08 12.15
N LYS A 224 10.70 8.60 13.13
CA LYS A 224 11.15 8.53 14.53
C LYS A 224 12.34 7.59 14.71
N VAL A 225 12.32 6.43 14.04
CA VAL A 225 13.46 5.49 14.02
C VAL A 225 14.69 6.17 13.41
N ALA A 226 14.55 6.90 12.31
CA ALA A 226 15.64 7.65 11.68
C ALA A 226 16.20 8.77 12.58
N GLN A 227 15.37 9.32 13.48
CA GLN A 227 15.80 10.28 14.52
C GLN A 227 16.45 9.61 15.74
N GLY A 228 16.57 8.28 15.75
CA GLY A 228 17.22 7.51 16.81
C GLY A 228 16.29 6.96 17.89
N ASP A 229 14.97 7.13 17.77
CA ASP A 229 14.01 6.54 18.71
C ASP A 229 13.67 5.09 18.33
N MET A 230 14.36 4.13 18.97
CA MET A 230 14.11 2.69 18.78
C MET A 230 12.96 2.14 19.64
N SER A 231 12.36 2.96 20.50
CA SER A 231 11.25 2.55 21.38
C SER A 231 9.91 2.54 20.65
N VAL A 232 9.86 3.06 19.42
CA VAL A 232 8.65 3.14 18.60
C VAL A 232 8.03 1.76 18.39
N THR A 233 6.72 1.72 18.60
CA THR A 233 5.86 0.56 18.34
C THR A 233 4.69 1.00 17.46
N LEU A 234 4.31 0.12 16.54
CA LEU A 234 3.14 0.34 15.71
C LEU A 234 1.88 -0.10 16.47
N ASP A 235 0.80 0.67 16.30
CA ASP A 235 -0.49 0.33 16.90
C ASP A 235 -1.02 -1.03 16.39
N LYS A 236 -1.78 -1.71 17.24
CA LYS A 236 -2.35 -3.04 16.93
C LYS A 236 -3.28 -3.00 15.72
N MET A 237 -4.05 -1.93 15.55
CA MET A 237 -4.98 -1.76 14.42
C MET A 237 -4.24 -1.68 13.07
N VAL A 238 -3.09 -1.01 13.04
CA VAL A 238 -2.22 -0.95 11.85
C VAL A 238 -1.57 -2.31 11.60
N SER A 239 -1.17 -2.98 12.67
CA SER A 239 -0.57 -4.33 12.61
C SER A 239 -1.52 -5.37 12.02
N GLU A 240 -2.81 -5.31 12.33
CA GLU A 240 -3.83 -6.20 11.77
C GLU A 240 -4.16 -5.89 10.30
N LYS A 241 -4.22 -4.60 9.93
CA LYS A 241 -4.56 -4.18 8.56
C LYS A 241 -3.38 -4.33 7.58
N ALA A 242 -2.14 -4.16 8.05
CA ALA A 242 -0.93 -4.21 7.22
C ALA A 242 0.16 -5.10 7.85
N PRO A 243 -0.08 -6.42 8.02
CA PRO A 243 0.81 -7.30 8.77
C PRO A 243 2.19 -7.45 8.11
N ARG A 244 2.27 -7.45 6.78
CA ARG A 244 3.54 -7.52 6.04
C ARG A 244 4.40 -6.28 6.27
N LEU A 245 3.82 -5.09 6.14
CA LEU A 245 4.54 -3.82 6.33
C LEU A 245 4.98 -3.66 7.80
N THR A 246 4.12 -4.03 8.75
CA THR A 246 4.45 -4.04 10.18
C THR A 246 5.64 -4.95 10.48
N LYS A 247 5.64 -6.17 9.92
CA LYS A 247 6.77 -7.10 10.06
C LYS A 247 8.06 -6.50 9.48
N SER A 248 8.00 -5.91 8.29
CA SER A 248 9.16 -5.27 7.66
C SER A 248 9.69 -4.09 8.48
N PHE A 249 8.81 -3.27 9.05
CA PHE A 249 9.19 -2.18 9.94
C PHE A 249 9.92 -2.69 11.20
N ASN A 250 9.38 -3.71 11.86
CA ASN A 250 10.02 -4.28 13.06
C ASN A 250 11.40 -4.86 12.74
N LEU A 251 11.54 -5.60 11.64
CA LEU A 251 12.85 -6.10 11.19
C LEU A 251 13.85 -4.99 10.94
N LEU A 252 13.42 -3.90 10.30
CA LEU A 252 14.27 -2.73 10.07
C LEU A 252 14.70 -2.08 11.39
N LYS A 253 13.75 -1.88 12.31
CA LYS A 253 14.00 -1.29 13.63
C LYS A 253 15.00 -2.10 14.43
N ASP A 254 14.80 -3.41 14.51
CA ASP A 254 15.65 -4.32 15.27
C ASP A 254 17.05 -4.42 14.65
N GLY A 255 17.14 -4.46 13.32
CA GLY A 255 18.41 -4.46 12.61
C GLY A 255 19.24 -3.20 12.83
N ILE A 256 18.62 -2.02 12.76
CA ILE A 256 19.29 -0.74 13.07
C ILE A 256 19.68 -0.69 14.55
N GLY A 257 18.81 -1.14 15.46
CA GLY A 257 19.10 -1.23 16.89
C GLY A 257 20.33 -2.10 17.19
N GLY A 258 20.46 -3.23 16.49
CA GLY A 258 21.63 -4.10 16.58
C GLY A 258 22.93 -3.40 16.16
N ILE A 259 22.92 -2.75 14.98
CA ILE A 259 24.09 -2.01 14.48
C ILE A 259 24.51 -0.90 15.46
N VAL A 260 23.55 -0.14 16.01
CA VAL A 260 23.85 0.92 16.99
C VAL A 260 24.45 0.33 18.27
N SER A 261 23.97 -0.84 18.72
CA SER A 261 24.53 -1.54 19.87
C SER A 261 25.97 -1.99 19.63
N GLU A 262 26.25 -2.59 18.47
CA GLU A 262 27.60 -3.03 18.07
C GLU A 262 28.58 -1.84 17.99
N ILE A 263 28.14 -0.70 17.44
CA ILE A 263 28.96 0.51 17.38
C ILE A 263 29.28 1.03 18.79
N ARG A 264 28.31 1.02 19.70
CA ARG A 264 28.52 1.44 21.09
C ARG A 264 29.52 0.54 21.81
N GLU A 265 29.41 -0.77 21.62
CA GLU A 265 30.34 -1.75 22.19
C GLU A 265 31.76 -1.55 21.65
N ALA A 266 31.92 -1.45 20.33
CA ALA A 266 33.21 -1.19 19.71
C ALA A 266 33.83 0.14 20.17
N SER A 267 33.01 1.19 20.33
CA SER A 267 33.47 2.49 20.84
C SER A 267 33.93 2.41 22.30
N GLY A 268 33.24 1.61 23.12
CA GLY A 268 33.66 1.33 24.50
C GLY A 268 35.01 0.63 24.56
N LEU A 269 35.20 -0.42 23.76
CA LEU A 269 36.48 -1.13 23.65
C LEU A 269 37.63 -0.23 23.21
N VAL A 270 37.38 0.69 22.25
CA VAL A 270 38.36 1.68 21.81
C VAL A 270 38.70 2.67 22.93
N GLY A 271 37.70 3.13 23.69
CA GLY A 271 37.90 3.99 24.85
C GLY A 271 38.75 3.32 25.94
N ASP A 272 38.42 2.07 26.28
CA ASP A 272 39.18 1.28 27.27
C ASP A 272 40.62 1.06 26.80
N SER A 273 40.81 0.71 25.51
CA SER A 273 42.14 0.53 24.92
C SER A 273 42.96 1.82 24.91
N ALA A 274 42.36 2.96 24.58
CA ALA A 274 43.03 4.26 24.61
C ALA A 274 43.48 4.64 26.03
N THR A 275 42.69 4.29 27.04
CA THR A 275 43.02 4.52 28.45
C THR A 275 44.18 3.62 28.89
N SER A 276 44.17 2.34 28.49
CA SER A 276 45.26 1.40 28.76
C SER A 276 46.57 1.84 28.08
N ILE A 277 46.52 2.24 26.81
CA ILE A 277 47.71 2.72 26.08
C ILE A 277 48.29 3.97 26.77
N SER A 278 47.45 4.88 27.23
CA SER A 278 47.93 6.09 27.95
C SER A 278 48.67 5.71 29.23
N HIS A 279 48.13 4.76 29.99
CA HIS A 279 48.77 4.24 31.20
C HIS A 279 50.11 3.52 30.89
N ASP A 280 50.14 2.72 29.82
CA ASP A 280 51.36 2.01 29.40
C ASP A 280 52.44 3.00 28.93
N VAL A 281 52.06 4.05 28.22
CA VAL A 281 52.98 5.14 27.81
C VAL A 281 53.56 5.85 29.03
N ASP A 282 52.76 6.19 30.04
CA ASP A 282 53.26 6.82 31.28
C ASP A 282 54.26 5.91 32.02
N SER A 283 53.99 4.60 32.04
CA SER A 283 54.93 3.61 32.60
C SER A 283 56.23 3.54 31.81
N VAL A 284 56.18 3.57 30.47
CA VAL A 284 57.37 3.56 29.61
C VAL A 284 58.19 4.84 29.79
N ILE A 285 57.56 6.00 29.91
CA ILE A 285 58.24 7.27 30.21
C ILE A 285 59.00 7.16 31.52
N SER A 286 58.33 6.71 32.59
CA SER A 286 58.95 6.52 33.90
C SER A 286 60.12 5.53 33.86
N GLN A 287 60.01 4.44 33.10
CA GLN A 287 61.08 3.47 32.93
C GLN A 287 62.25 4.02 32.12
N THR A 288 61.97 4.85 31.12
CA THR A 288 62.99 5.51 30.29
C THR A 288 63.80 6.50 31.12
N ASP A 289 63.15 7.27 32.01
CA ASP A 289 63.85 8.18 32.94
C ASP A 289 64.82 7.42 33.86
N LEU A 290 64.39 6.28 34.42
CA LEU A 290 65.25 5.41 35.22
C LEU A 290 66.43 4.85 34.41
N GLN A 291 66.21 4.46 33.16
CA GLN A 291 67.28 3.96 32.29
C GLN A 291 68.31 5.04 31.98
N VAL A 292 67.89 6.28 31.72
CA VAL A 292 68.81 7.41 31.51
C VAL A 292 69.66 7.63 32.76
N GLU A 293 69.08 7.55 33.95
CA GLU A 293 69.83 7.66 35.21
C GLU A 293 70.86 6.53 35.38
N LEU A 294 70.47 5.29 35.08
CA LEU A 294 71.36 4.12 35.14
C LEU A 294 72.50 4.24 34.12
N ILE A 295 72.21 4.68 32.90
CA ILE A 295 73.23 4.93 31.88
C ILE A 295 74.20 5.99 32.37
N ALA A 296 73.72 7.10 32.94
CA ALA A 296 74.58 8.14 33.49
C ALA A 296 75.52 7.60 34.59
N LYS A 297 74.99 6.76 35.49
CA LYS A 297 75.80 6.07 36.52
C LYS A 297 76.84 5.13 35.92
N ILE A 298 76.47 4.34 34.91
CA ILE A 298 77.39 3.44 34.21
C ILE A 298 78.49 4.27 33.53
N THR A 299 78.15 5.29 32.75
CA THR A 299 79.12 6.17 32.09
C THR A 299 80.10 6.78 33.09
N ALA A 300 79.61 7.26 34.24
CA ALA A 300 80.47 7.78 35.31
C ALA A 300 81.41 6.70 35.88
N ALA A 301 80.90 5.48 36.10
CA ALA A 301 81.71 4.35 36.55
C ALA A 301 82.78 3.95 35.52
N THR A 302 82.45 3.94 34.22
CA THR A 302 83.41 3.65 33.15
C THR A 302 84.51 4.69 33.09
N ALA A 303 84.17 5.99 33.22
CA ALA A 303 85.15 7.07 33.28
C ALA A 303 86.09 6.95 34.50
N ALA A 304 85.55 6.57 35.67
CA ALA A 304 86.35 6.32 36.86
C ALA A 304 87.29 5.09 36.70
N LEU A 305 86.83 4.05 36.00
CA LEU A 305 87.63 2.88 35.67
C LEU A 305 88.78 3.25 34.72
N GLU A 306 88.50 4.04 33.68
CA GLU A 306 89.50 4.53 32.72
C GLU A 306 90.57 5.40 33.42
N ALA A 307 90.16 6.30 34.31
CA ALA A 307 91.08 7.07 35.14
C ALA A 307 91.96 6.17 36.02
N SER A 308 91.39 5.11 36.60
CA SER A 308 92.13 4.14 37.42
C SER A 308 93.14 3.35 36.58
N ILE A 309 92.75 2.87 35.39
CA ILE A 309 93.65 2.18 34.46
C ILE A 309 94.79 3.10 34.01
N SER A 310 94.49 4.36 33.68
CA SER A 310 95.51 5.36 33.33
C SER A 310 96.49 5.59 34.49
N SER A 311 95.98 5.67 35.72
CA SER A 311 96.83 5.77 36.92
C SER A 311 97.72 4.56 37.12
N VAL A 312 97.17 3.34 36.98
CA VAL A 312 97.95 2.10 37.07
C VAL A 312 99.01 2.05 35.98
N SER A 313 98.66 2.38 34.74
CA SER A 313 99.61 2.45 33.61
C SER A 313 100.75 3.45 33.88
N LYS A 314 100.45 4.66 34.40
CA LYS A 314 101.48 5.62 34.82
C LYS A 314 102.36 5.09 35.95
N GLN A 315 101.79 4.39 36.93
CA GLN A 315 102.55 3.76 38.00
C GLN A 315 103.44 2.62 37.48
N THR A 316 102.96 1.82 36.53
CA THR A 316 103.75 0.76 35.88
C THR A 316 104.89 1.36 35.07
N LEU A 317 104.64 2.40 34.26
CA LEU A 317 105.70 3.12 33.54
C LEU A 317 106.73 3.75 34.51
N ALA A 318 106.28 4.36 35.60
CA ALA A 318 107.18 4.89 36.63
C ALA A 318 107.98 3.79 37.34
N ALA A 319 107.40 2.59 37.53
CA ALA A 319 108.10 1.43 38.07
C ALA A 319 109.09 0.82 37.08
N GLU A 320 108.78 0.87 35.78
CA GLU A 320 109.68 0.44 34.70
C GLU A 320 110.87 1.41 34.54
N ASP A 321 110.63 2.72 34.64
CA ASP A 321 111.67 3.77 34.60
C ASP A 321 112.55 3.74 35.87
N ALA A 322 111.99 3.37 37.03
CA ALA A 322 112.74 3.11 38.26
C ALA A 322 113.53 1.78 38.23
N GLY A 323 113.17 0.86 37.34
CA GLY A 323 113.78 -0.47 37.17
C GLY A 323 114.93 -0.52 36.16
N ASN A 324 115.17 0.53 35.38
CA ASN A 324 116.21 0.56 34.36
C ASN A 324 117.20 1.74 34.59
N PRO A 325 118.36 1.52 35.23
CA PRO A 325 119.34 2.58 35.44
C PRO A 325 120.04 2.96 34.12
N PRO A 326 120.49 4.23 33.97
CA PRO A 326 121.24 4.64 32.78
C PRO A 326 122.60 3.93 32.75
N ILE A 327 122.85 3.15 31.69
CA ILE A 327 124.22 2.74 31.36
C ILE A 327 124.94 3.96 30.77
N PHE A 328 125.84 4.51 31.57
CA PHE A 328 126.86 5.44 31.15
C PHE A 328 127.78 4.73 30.14
N SER A 329 127.72 5.10 28.85
CA SER A 329 128.73 4.68 27.88
C SER A 329 129.92 5.65 27.99
N GLY A 330 131.12 5.08 28.14
CA GLY A 330 132.38 5.79 28.01
C GLY A 330 133.23 5.07 26.97
N ALA A 331 133.40 5.70 25.81
CA ALA A 331 134.48 5.52 24.82
C ALA A 331 134.62 4.10 24.19
N LEU A 332 134.73 3.86 22.88
CA LEU A 332 135.22 4.64 21.75
C LEU A 332 134.59 4.14 20.43
N ASN A 333 134.50 5.08 19.49
CA ASN A 333 134.83 4.99 18.06
C ASN A 333 133.76 4.74 16.98
N GLU A 334 133.95 5.54 15.92
CA GLU A 334 133.44 5.47 14.53
C GLU A 334 132.00 5.95 14.29
N ASN A 335 131.76 7.24 14.06
CA ASN A 335 132.06 8.09 12.88
C ASN A 335 131.10 7.87 11.69
N SER A 336 130.28 8.92 11.43
CA SER A 336 129.66 9.34 10.16
C SER A 336 128.82 8.31 9.38
N GLY A 337 127.56 8.52 9.00
CA GLY A 337 126.71 9.71 8.93
C GLY A 337 125.74 9.54 7.76
N GLY A 338 124.54 10.13 7.87
CA GLY A 338 123.79 10.64 6.71
C GLY A 338 122.60 9.84 6.15
N CYS A 339 121.51 10.60 5.93
CA CYS A 339 120.42 10.41 4.95
C CYS A 339 119.42 9.25 5.23
N PHE A 340 118.10 9.41 5.14
CA PHE A 340 117.21 10.31 4.36
C PHE A 340 115.91 10.58 5.12
#